data_AF-A0A5K1GMN4-F1
#
_entry.id   AF-A0A5K1GMN4-F1
#
_cell.length_a   1.000
_cell.length_b   1.000
_cell.length_c   1.000
_cell.angle_alpha   90.00
_cell.angle_beta   90.00
_cell.angle_gamma   90.00
#
_symmetry.space_group_name_H-M   'P 1'
#
loop_
_entity.id
_entity.type
_entity.pdbx_description
1 polymer ?
#
loop_
_entity_poly.entity_id
_entity_poly.type
_entity_poly.pdbx_seq_one_letter_code
_entity_poly.pdbx_strand_id
1 'polypeptide(L)' 'CFCKFNGTSRRPRLSVFCSGKQLYAVLVDDQNKKCLFCGSTLQKSMRESHDKGTCSTM' A
#
# COMPACT_ATOMS: atom_id res chain seq x y z
N CYS A 1 14.97 -18.60 0.28
CA CYS A 1 14.25 -18.85 -0.99
C CYS A 1 13.11 -17.84 -1.11
N PHE A 2 13.24 -16.77 -1.90
CA PHE A 2 12.11 -15.84 -2.12
C PHE A 2 11.05 -16.56 -2.96
N CYS A 3 9.94 -16.96 -2.34
CA CYS A 3 8.80 -17.49 -3.07
C CYS A 3 8.12 -16.35 -3.82
N LYS A 4 7.99 -16.49 -5.14
CA LYS A 4 7.18 -15.57 -5.94
C LYS A 4 5.71 -15.81 -5.62
N PHE A 5 5.06 -14.81 -5.03
CA PHE A 5 3.61 -14.79 -4.90
C PHE A 5 3.03 -14.27 -6.21
N ASN A 6 2.12 -15.03 -6.84
CA ASN A 6 1.37 -14.58 -8.01
C ASN A 6 -0.02 -14.13 -7.58
N GLY A 7 -0.36 -12.88 -7.85
CA GLY A 7 -1.68 -12.31 -7.60
C GLY A 7 -2.70 -12.74 -8.64
N THR A 8 -3.92 -13.00 -8.18
CA THR A 8 -5.09 -13.30 -9.02
C THR A 8 -6.21 -12.31 -8.71
N SER A 9 -7.24 -12.21 -9.55
CA SER A 9 -8.34 -11.27 -9.30
C SER A 9 -9.02 -11.44 -7.94
N ARG A 10 -9.14 -12.67 -7.43
CA ARG A 10 -9.71 -12.98 -6.11
C ARG A 10 -8.70 -12.83 -4.97
N ARG A 11 -7.40 -12.96 -5.26
CA ARG A 11 -6.28 -12.84 -4.31
C ARG A 11 -5.17 -12.01 -4.93
N PRO A 12 -5.36 -10.69 -5.05
CA PRO A 12 -4.38 -9.82 -5.70
C PRO A 12 -3.09 -9.75 -4.88
N ARG A 13 -1.97 -9.49 -5.58
CA ARG A 13 -0.66 -9.37 -4.96
C ARG A 13 -0.46 -7.96 -4.44
N LEU A 14 -0.15 -7.85 -3.15
CA LEU A 14 0.30 -6.59 -2.55
C LEU A 14 1.82 -6.49 -2.65
N SER A 15 2.32 -5.42 -3.27
CA SER A 15 3.74 -5.08 -3.33
C SER A 15 3.99 -3.82 -2.52
N VAL A 16 4.86 -3.91 -1.51
CA VAL A 16 5.21 -2.78 -0.64
C VAL A 16 6.67 -2.40 -0.88
N PHE A 17 6.90 -1.13 -1.14
CA PHE A 17 8.22 -0.53 -1.28
C PHE A 17 8.43 0.44 -0.12
N CYS A 18 9.42 0.15 0.71
CA CYS A 18 9.85 1.05 1.77
C CYS A 18 11.05 1.86 1.28
N SER A 19 10.91 3.17 1.30
CA SER A 19 12.01 4.11 1.12
C SER A 19 12.36 4.73 2.47
N GLY A 20 13.56 5.28 2.64
CA GLY A 20 14.00 5.88 3.90
C GLY A 20 13.13 7.05 4.38
N LYS A 21 12.23 7.58 3.54
CA LYS A 21 11.34 8.70 3.89
C LYS A 21 9.86 8.33 3.85
N GLN A 22 9.49 7.28 3.13
CA GLN A 22 8.10 7.06 2.70
C GLN A 22 7.83 5.59 2.42
N LEU A 23 6.55 5.20 2.55
CA LEU A 23 6.07 3.88 2.20
C LEU A 23 5.17 3.97 0.96
N TYR A 24 5.36 3.05 0.03
CA TYR A 24 4.53 2.88 -1.16
C TYR A 24 3.95 1.47 -1.18
N ALA A 25 2.67 1.34 -1.47
CA ALA A 25 1.99 0.05 -1.56
C ALA A 25 1.15 -0.01 -2.83
N VAL A 26 1.23 -1.13 -3.54
CA VAL A 26 0.52 -1.35 -4.80
C VAL A 26 -0.19 -2.69 -4.75
N LEU A 27 -1.47 -2.69 -5.05
CA LEU A 27 -2.28 -3.89 -5.22
C LEU A 27 -2.41 -4.21 -6.71
N VAL A 28 -1.89 -5.36 -7.12
CA VAL A 28 -1.78 -5.76 -8.52
C VAL A 28 -2.45 -7.11 -8.73
N ASP A 29 -3.20 -7.25 -9.82
CA ASP A 29 -3.64 -8.51 -10.37
C ASP A 29 -2.67 -8.92 -11.49
N ASP A 30 -1.82 -9.93 -11.23
CA ASP A 30 -0.79 -10.35 -12.18
C ASP A 30 -1.39 -11.13 -13.37
N GLN A 31 -2.55 -11.78 -13.20
CA GLN A 31 -3.24 -12.50 -14.29
C GLN A 31 -3.79 -11.52 -15.33
N ASN A 32 -4.49 -10.49 -14.85
CA ASN A 32 -5.05 -9.45 -15.72
C ASN A 32 -4.05 -8.31 -16.01
N LYS A 33 -2.83 -8.39 -15.45
CA LYS A 33 -1.76 -7.38 -15.53
C LYS A 33 -2.27 -5.97 -15.18
N LYS A 34 -3.18 -5.88 -14.22
CA LYS A 34 -3.87 -4.63 -13.86
C LYS A 34 -3.49 -4.19 -12.45
N CYS A 35 -3.14 -2.92 -12.31
CA CYS A 35 -3.06 -2.28 -11.01
C CYS A 35 -4.48 -1.97 -10.51
N LEU A 36 -4.87 -2.57 -9.39
CA LEU A 36 -6.18 -2.34 -8.77
C LEU A 36 -6.16 -1.11 -7.87
N PHE A 37 -5.06 -0.90 -7.15
CA PHE A 37 -4.91 0.21 -6.22
C PHE A 37 -3.45 0.59 -6.01
N CYS A 38 -3.19 1.88 -5.85
CA CYS A 38 -1.89 2.38 -5.42
C CYS A 38 -2.07 3.39 -4.28
N GLY A 39 -1.21 3.29 -3.27
CA GLY A 39 -1.26 4.13 -2.09
C GLY A 39 0.14 4.44 -1.58
N SER A 40 0.30 5.59 -0.93
CA SER A 40 1.57 5.98 -0.33
C SER A 40 1.37 6.93 0.83
N THR A 41 2.37 7.03 1.71
CA THR A 41 2.37 8.00 2.82
C THR A 41 2.50 9.46 2.35
N LEU A 42 2.71 9.70 1.05
CA LEU A 42 2.63 11.02 0.42
C LEU A 42 1.21 11.51 0.19
N GLN A 43 0.23 10.60 0.19
CA GLN A 43 -1.14 10.93 -0.14
C GLN A 43 -1.69 11.95 0.86
N LYS A 44 -2.29 13.05 0.35
CA LYS A 44 -2.68 14.22 1.14
C LYS A 44 -3.56 13.85 2.35
N SER A 45 -4.43 12.85 2.20
CA SER A 45 -5.31 12.32 3.25
C SER A 45 -4.58 11.74 4.47
N MET A 46 -3.33 11.29 4.33
CA MET A 46 -2.55 10.74 5.45
C MET A 46 -1.62 11.77 6.10
N ARG A 47 -1.32 12.86 5.39
CA ARG A 47 -0.55 13.99 5.94
C ARG A 47 -1.39 14.88 6.83
N GLU A 48 -2.67 15.03 6.50
CA GLU A 48 -3.63 15.77 7.32
C GLU A 48 -3.82 15.14 8.71
N SER A 49 -3.65 13.82 8.83
CA SER A 49 -3.68 13.10 10.11
C SER A 49 -2.44 13.30 10.98
N HIS A 50 -1.33 13.80 10.45
CA HIS A 50 -0.10 14.04 11.21
C HIS A 50 -0.03 15.42 11.88
N ASP A 51 -0.96 16.33 11.56
CA ASP A 51 -1.04 17.66 12.19
C ASP A 51 -1.90 17.68 13.46
N LYS A 52 -2.65 16.59 13.75
CA LYS A 52 -3.42 16.46 14.98
C LYS A 52 -2.90 15.30 15.81
N GLY A 53 -1.90 15.60 16.64
CA GLY A 53 -1.62 14.84 17.84
C GLY A 53 -2.84 14.83 18.74
N THR A 54 -3.74 13.87 18.55
CA THR A 54 -4.79 13.57 19.51
C THR A 54 -4.90 12.07 19.64
N CYS A 55 -4.34 11.60 20.75
CA CYS A 55 -4.76 10.38 21.41
C CYS A 55 -6.28 10.37 21.53
N SER A 56 -6.92 9.32 21.05
CA SER A 56 -8.26 8.95 21.48
C SER A 56 -8.29 7.44 21.57
N THR A 57 -7.93 6.97 22.76
CA THR A 57 -8.45 5.70 23.27
C THR A 57 -9.96 5.84 23.34
N MET A 58 -10.69 4.97 22.63
CA MET A 58 -11.97 4.43 23.10
C MET A 58 -11.90 2.91 22.92
#